data_AF-A0A6L7VXZ8-F1
#
_entry.id   AF-A0A6L7VXZ8-F1
#
_cell.length_a   1.000
_cell.length_b   1.000
_cell.length_c   1.000
_cell.angle_alpha   90.00
_cell.angle_beta   90.00
_cell.angle_gamma   90.00
#
_symmetry.space_group_name_H-M   'P 1'
#
loop_
_entity.id
_entity.type
_entity.pdbx_description
1 polymer ?
#
loop_
_entity_poly.entity_id
_entity_poly.type
_entity_poly.pdbx_seq_one_letter_code
_entity_poly.pdbx_strand_id
1 'polypeptide(L)'
;MILESVEVRNVRNIQHESFRLQPSLNLVLGPNGAGKTTFLECIYLLIRGRSFRPGLLNSLMSFDAEDMLVTAASRTNNRSFRFGISKARNDNIRMRLNGADIRQISQIAALVPTQTFLPDLSELVFGPPRVRRSWLNWSVFHSNNRFMDVHRSLLRLLQQRNKAIQKRSTDFNVWTEQFVKKAIEVTAIRETHLQGLNVFFQKTMALLAPELNLTLHYECGWSENSLLEALQRDKVREQKIGHTRLGPHRADIRLQVNDANGEVLGPALRILSRGQGNTVACALKLAQLEHLRERGVQCVVLLDDATAEMDENYTRRFFKLIIPTGSQIIATGTKNAERIQANLPSSVTPNVIQLEEGKIVAV
;
A
#
# COMPACT_ATOMS: atom_id res chain seq x y z
N MET A 1 15.29 -2.06 9.33
CA MET A 1 14.18 -1.45 10.09
C MET A 1 13.27 -2.57 10.57
N ILE A 2 12.86 -2.55 11.83
CA ILE A 2 12.09 -3.62 12.50
C ILE A 2 11.03 -2.97 13.40
N LEU A 3 9.78 -3.42 13.35
CA LEU A 3 8.79 -3.23 14.41
C LEU A 3 9.13 -4.23 15.53
N GLU A 4 9.49 -3.73 16.71
CA GLU A 4 9.92 -4.58 17.83
C GLU A 4 8.74 -5.05 18.67
N SER A 5 7.78 -4.14 18.89
CA SER A 5 6.57 -4.45 19.62
C SER A 5 5.41 -3.56 19.21
N VAL A 6 4.21 -4.10 19.40
CA VAL A 6 2.94 -3.40 19.19
C VAL A 6 2.05 -3.68 20.39
N GLU A 7 1.63 -2.63 21.07
CA GLU A 7 0.67 -2.70 22.18
C GLU A 7 -0.70 -2.24 21.69
N VAL A 8 -1.72 -3.03 21.98
CA VAL A 8 -3.11 -2.81 21.56
C VAL A 8 -3.97 -2.76 22.81
N ARG A 9 -4.84 -1.74 22.91
CA ARG A 9 -5.85 -1.60 23.97
C ARG A 9 -7.20 -1.23 23.37
N ASN A 10 -8.23 -1.94 23.79
CA ASN A 10 -9.64 -1.69 23.45
C ASN A 10 -9.91 -1.61 21.94
N VAL A 11 -9.34 -2.54 21.16
CA VAL A 11 -9.58 -2.62 19.71
C VAL A 11 -10.34 -3.90 19.37
N ARG A 12 -11.61 -3.75 19.01
CA ARG A 12 -12.57 -4.83 18.76
C ARG A 12 -12.54 -5.87 19.88
N ASN A 13 -12.04 -7.07 19.59
CA ASN A 13 -11.97 -8.18 20.53
C ASN A 13 -10.65 -8.22 21.34
N ILE A 14 -9.68 -7.34 21.05
CA ILE A 14 -8.43 -7.24 21.81
C ILE A 14 -8.58 -6.18 22.89
N GLN A 15 -8.69 -6.60 24.16
CA GLN A 15 -8.83 -5.70 25.31
C GLN A 15 -7.49 -5.07 25.70
N HIS A 16 -6.45 -5.87 25.94
CA HIS A 16 -5.10 -5.39 26.18
C HIS A 16 -4.09 -6.48 25.86
N GLU A 17 -3.24 -6.27 24.85
CA GLU A 17 -2.18 -7.20 24.49
C GLU A 17 -0.92 -6.49 24.00
N SER A 18 0.24 -7.11 24.26
CA SER A 18 1.55 -6.61 23.82
C SER A 18 2.27 -7.67 22.98
N PHE A 19 2.27 -7.46 21.67
CA PHE A 19 2.90 -8.34 20.70
C PHE A 19 4.38 -8.02 20.58
N ARG A 20 5.26 -8.99 20.84
CA ARG A 20 6.71 -8.89 20.58
C ARG A 20 7.03 -9.53 19.24
N LEU A 21 7.76 -8.80 18.39
CA LEU A 21 8.02 -9.19 17.01
C LEU A 21 9.52 -9.37 16.77
N GLN A 22 9.86 -10.32 15.90
CA GLN A 22 11.22 -10.66 15.49
C GLN A 22 11.58 -10.09 14.12
N PRO A 23 12.87 -9.88 13.78
CA PRO A 23 13.34 -9.20 12.56
C PRO A 23 13.01 -9.86 11.21
N SER A 24 12.48 -11.08 11.21
CA SER A 24 12.18 -11.87 10.01
C SER A 24 10.68 -12.17 9.93
N LEU A 25 10.27 -13.42 10.08
CA LEU A 25 8.88 -13.86 9.96
C LEU A 25 8.19 -13.98 11.34
N ASN A 26 7.02 -13.35 11.45
CA ASN A 26 6.13 -13.42 12.59
C ASN A 26 4.79 -13.99 12.11
N LEU A 27 4.40 -15.15 12.64
CA LEU A 27 3.14 -15.82 12.34
C LEU A 27 2.18 -15.61 13.51
N VAL A 28 1.06 -14.94 13.26
CA VAL A 28 -0.02 -14.77 14.22
C VAL A 28 -1.13 -15.75 13.86
N LEU A 29 -1.29 -16.78 14.70
CA LEU A 29 -2.13 -17.94 14.42
C LEU A 29 -3.29 -18.05 15.41
N GLY A 30 -4.34 -18.76 15.02
CA GLY A 30 -5.54 -18.91 15.86
C GLY A 30 -6.80 -19.23 15.04
N PRO A 31 -7.92 -19.57 15.70
CA PRO A 31 -9.19 -19.81 15.02
C PRO A 31 -9.76 -18.54 14.37
N ASN A 32 -10.78 -18.69 13.52
CA ASN A 32 -11.53 -17.55 12.99
C ASN A 32 -12.14 -16.75 14.15
N GLY A 33 -12.14 -15.42 14.02
CA GLY A 33 -12.59 -14.54 15.11
C GLY A 33 -11.58 -14.32 16.24
N ALA A 34 -10.41 -14.98 16.24
CA ALA A 34 -9.42 -14.84 17.32
C ALA A 34 -8.79 -13.44 17.47
N GLY A 35 -8.94 -12.53 16.49
CA GLY A 35 -8.35 -11.19 16.51
C GLY A 35 -7.08 -11.01 15.66
N LYS A 36 -6.69 -12.02 14.88
CA LYS A 36 -5.49 -11.99 14.02
C LYS A 36 -5.51 -10.81 13.03
N THR A 37 -6.59 -10.69 12.27
CA THR A 37 -6.78 -9.58 11.32
C THR A 37 -6.95 -8.25 12.05
N THR A 38 -7.55 -8.23 13.25
CA THR A 38 -7.62 -7.03 14.11
C THR A 38 -6.21 -6.54 14.46
N PHE A 39 -5.29 -7.44 14.80
CA PHE A 39 -3.89 -7.09 15.07
C PHE A 39 -3.20 -6.50 13.83
N LEU A 40 -3.31 -7.11 12.65
CA LEU A 40 -2.77 -6.51 11.41
C LEU A 40 -3.39 -5.14 11.11
N GLU A 41 -4.67 -4.97 11.40
CA GLU A 41 -5.38 -3.70 11.22
C GLU A 41 -4.89 -2.62 12.18
N CYS A 42 -4.47 -2.98 13.39
CA CYS A 42 -3.81 -2.08 14.34
C CYS A 42 -2.48 -1.56 13.77
N ILE A 43 -1.65 -2.44 13.20
CA ILE A 43 -0.39 -2.05 12.57
C ILE A 43 -0.66 -1.15 11.36
N TYR A 44 -1.61 -1.53 10.51
CA TYR A 44 -1.99 -0.71 9.36
C TYR A 44 -2.51 0.66 9.79
N LEU A 45 -3.33 0.73 10.84
CA LEU A 45 -3.84 1.97 11.41
C LEU A 45 -2.69 2.88 11.83
N LEU A 46 -1.70 2.36 12.57
CA LEU A 46 -0.53 3.13 13.02
C LEU A 46 0.23 3.78 11.86
N ILE A 47 0.30 3.11 10.71
CA ILE A 47 1.14 3.53 9.57
C ILE A 47 0.35 4.35 8.53
N ARG A 48 -0.95 4.09 8.39
CA ARG A 48 -1.81 4.70 7.35
C ARG A 48 -2.86 5.65 7.90
N GLY A 49 -3.07 5.69 9.22
CA GLY A 49 -4.01 6.58 9.90
C GLY A 49 -5.48 6.24 9.61
N ARG A 50 -5.75 5.05 9.08
CA ARG A 50 -7.08 4.55 8.73
C ARG A 50 -7.08 3.03 8.78
N SER A 51 -8.25 2.44 8.90
CA SER A 51 -8.44 1.00 8.67
C SER A 51 -8.20 0.66 7.20
N PHE A 52 -7.70 -0.56 6.91
CA PHE A 52 -7.68 -1.07 5.55
C PHE A 52 -9.06 -1.51 5.05
N ARG A 53 -10.05 -1.64 5.94
CA ARG A 53 -11.48 -1.79 5.62
C ARG A 53 -12.15 -0.41 5.61
N PRO A 54 -12.59 0.10 4.45
CA PRO A 54 -13.16 1.44 4.36
C PRO A 54 -14.34 1.66 5.32
N GLY A 55 -14.40 2.84 5.94
CA GLY A 55 -15.54 3.25 6.79
C GLY A 55 -15.56 2.69 8.22
N LEU A 56 -14.69 1.74 8.57
CA LEU A 56 -14.76 1.01 9.84
C LEU A 56 -13.89 1.59 10.98
N LEU A 57 -13.37 2.81 10.83
CA LEU A 57 -12.51 3.39 11.87
C LEU A 57 -13.25 3.58 13.21
N ASN A 58 -14.49 4.07 13.16
CA ASN A 58 -15.29 4.25 14.38
C ASN A 58 -15.70 2.91 15.01
N SER A 59 -15.77 1.84 14.21
CA SER A 59 -16.03 0.47 14.68
C SER A 59 -14.78 -0.30 15.10
N LEU A 60 -13.60 0.35 15.16
CA LEU A 60 -12.40 -0.30 15.69
C LEU A 60 -12.41 -0.37 17.21
N MET A 61 -13.02 0.60 17.89
CA MET A 61 -13.11 0.61 19.34
C MET A 61 -13.95 -0.57 19.84
N SER A 62 -13.53 -1.21 20.92
CA SER A 62 -14.34 -2.22 21.61
C SER A 62 -15.69 -1.63 22.06
N PHE A 63 -16.75 -2.45 22.05
CA PHE A 63 -18.14 -1.98 22.20
C PHE A 63 -18.39 -1.14 23.46
N ASP A 64 -17.77 -1.51 24.59
CA ASP A 64 -17.95 -0.83 25.89
C ASP A 64 -16.77 0.08 26.29
N ALA A 65 -15.81 0.32 25.38
CA ALA A 65 -14.64 1.13 25.69
C ALA A 65 -14.89 2.63 25.47
N GLU A 66 -14.34 3.49 26.33
CA GLU A 66 -14.37 4.94 26.15
C GLU A 66 -13.25 5.46 25.26
N ASP A 67 -12.15 4.70 25.18
CA ASP A 67 -11.01 4.99 24.33
C ASP A 67 -10.40 3.72 23.73
N MET A 68 -9.59 3.94 22.70
CA MET A 68 -8.69 2.93 22.13
C MET A 68 -7.28 3.50 22.04
N LEU A 69 -6.29 2.63 22.21
CA LEU A 69 -4.88 2.97 22.08
C LEU A 69 -4.15 1.87 21.33
N VAL A 70 -3.39 2.27 20.31
CA VAL A 70 -2.42 1.41 19.65
C VAL A 70 -1.08 2.12 19.71
N THR A 71 -0.04 1.44 20.16
CA THR A 71 1.34 1.97 20.13
C THR A 71 2.30 0.94 19.56
N ALA A 72 3.42 1.40 19.02
CA ALA A 72 4.49 0.54 18.57
C ALA A 72 5.86 1.14 18.91
N ALA A 73 6.81 0.25 19.16
CA ALA A 73 8.23 0.55 19.19
C ALA A 73 8.89 -0.02 17.95
N SER A 74 9.76 0.77 17.32
CA SER A 74 10.50 0.35 16.13
C SER A 74 11.96 0.77 16.24
N ARG A 75 12.81 -0.03 15.61
CA ARG A 75 14.25 0.19 15.51
C ARG A 75 14.70 0.24 14.06
N THR A 76 15.48 1.25 13.75
CA THR A 76 16.35 1.34 12.58
C THR A 76 17.80 1.17 13.03
N ASN A 77 18.73 0.92 12.10
CA ASN A 77 20.12 0.61 12.44
C ASN A 77 20.76 1.61 13.43
N ASN A 78 20.31 2.87 13.44
CA ASN A 78 20.90 3.92 14.28
C ASN A 78 19.95 4.53 15.32
N ARG A 79 18.66 4.20 15.32
CA ARG A 79 17.66 4.88 16.17
C ARG A 79 16.46 3.98 16.49
N SER A 80 16.03 4.02 17.76
CA SER A 80 14.72 3.55 18.20
C SER A 80 13.74 4.72 18.29
N PHE A 81 12.47 4.45 17.99
CA PHE A 81 11.40 5.43 18.11
C PHE A 81 10.10 4.75 18.50
N ARG A 82 9.20 5.53 19.12
CA ARG A 82 7.85 5.08 19.49
C ARG A 82 6.81 5.93 18.80
N PHE A 83 5.73 5.31 18.38
CA PHE A 83 4.61 6.01 17.77
C PHE A 83 3.31 5.37 18.20
N GLY A 84 2.23 6.14 18.17
CA GLY A 84 0.94 5.65 18.62
C GLY A 84 -0.22 6.44 18.06
N ILE A 85 -1.37 5.78 18.05
CA ILE A 85 -2.67 6.32 17.71
C ILE A 85 -3.60 6.08 18.88
N SER A 86 -4.29 7.12 19.30
CA SER A 86 -5.39 7.02 20.25
C SER A 86 -6.64 7.71 19.70
N LYS A 87 -7.79 7.26 20.18
CA LYS A 87 -9.09 7.85 19.87
C LYS A 87 -10.02 7.62 21.06
N ALA A 88 -10.56 8.69 21.62
CA ALA A 88 -11.72 8.58 22.52
C ALA A 88 -13.00 8.50 21.69
N ARG A 89 -14.08 7.94 22.25
CA ARG A 89 -15.32 7.58 21.53
C ARG A 89 -15.87 8.69 20.64
N ASN A 90 -15.86 9.93 21.14
CA ASN A 90 -16.38 11.11 20.45
C ASN A 90 -15.29 12.03 19.89
N ASP A 91 -14.02 11.62 19.93
CA ASP A 91 -12.88 12.42 19.49
C ASP A 91 -12.36 11.99 18.11
N ASN A 92 -11.59 12.90 17.51
CA ASN A 92 -10.74 12.59 16.39
C ASN A 92 -9.52 11.76 16.84
N ILE A 93 -8.92 11.04 15.89
CA ILE A 93 -7.65 10.37 16.12
C ILE A 93 -6.59 11.39 16.57
N ARG A 94 -5.86 11.05 17.62
CA ARG A 94 -4.60 11.70 18.01
C ARG A 94 -3.44 10.78 17.66
N MET A 95 -2.40 11.36 17.06
CA MET A 95 -1.19 10.63 16.66
C MET A 95 0.00 11.19 17.41
N ARG A 96 0.86 10.32 17.94
CA ARG A 96 2.10 10.72 18.64
C ARG A 96 3.31 10.03 18.03
N LEU A 97 4.44 10.74 17.99
CA LEU A 97 5.76 10.24 17.62
C LEU A 97 6.77 10.74 18.66
N ASN A 98 7.47 9.81 19.32
CA ASN A 98 8.40 10.08 20.42
C ASN A 98 7.80 10.99 21.51
N GLY A 99 6.53 10.77 21.82
CA GLY A 99 5.79 11.54 22.83
C GLY A 99 5.25 12.89 22.35
N ALA A 100 5.63 13.39 21.17
CA ALA A 100 5.07 14.62 20.61
C ALA A 100 3.85 14.36 19.71
N ASP A 101 2.84 15.23 19.77
CA ASP A 101 1.69 15.16 18.87
C ASP A 101 2.09 15.52 17.43
N ILE A 102 1.63 14.72 16.47
CA ILE A 102 1.86 14.94 15.05
C ILE A 102 0.54 15.09 14.30
N ARG A 103 0.53 15.93 13.26
CA ARG A 103 -0.65 16.15 12.41
C ARG A 103 -0.62 15.35 11.11
N GLN A 104 0.53 14.80 10.74
CA GLN A 104 0.73 14.15 9.45
C GLN A 104 1.18 12.71 9.63
N ILE A 105 0.32 11.77 9.26
CA ILE A 105 0.63 10.34 9.26
C ILE A 105 1.84 9.99 8.38
N SER A 106 2.15 10.81 7.37
CA SER A 106 3.31 10.63 6.51
C SER A 106 4.64 10.65 7.26
N GLN A 107 4.70 11.28 8.45
CA GLN A 107 5.89 11.24 9.31
C GLN A 107 6.16 9.82 9.82
N ILE A 108 5.11 9.08 10.23
CA ILE A 108 5.24 7.67 10.63
C ILE A 108 5.47 6.80 9.39
N ALA A 109 4.71 7.04 8.31
CA ALA A 109 4.82 6.25 7.10
C ALA A 109 6.23 6.30 6.48
N ALA A 110 6.93 7.44 6.55
CA ALA A 110 8.31 7.57 6.07
C ALA A 110 9.31 6.76 6.91
N LEU A 111 9.05 6.60 8.22
CA LEU A 111 9.92 5.85 9.13
C LEU A 111 9.67 4.35 9.07
N VAL A 112 8.44 3.94 8.75
CA VAL A 112 8.03 2.53 8.67
C VAL A 112 7.41 2.25 7.30
N PRO A 113 8.23 2.12 6.23
CA PRO A 113 7.75 1.63 4.94
C PRO A 113 7.02 0.31 5.11
N THR A 114 5.72 0.29 4.88
CA THR A 114 4.90 -0.91 5.06
C THR A 114 4.08 -1.22 3.81
N GLN A 115 4.23 -2.45 3.36
CA GLN A 115 3.48 -3.05 2.27
C GLN A 115 2.49 -4.08 2.80
N THR A 116 1.35 -4.22 2.14
CA THR A 116 0.28 -5.11 2.59
C THR A 116 -0.12 -6.10 1.51
N PHE A 117 -0.48 -7.31 1.89
CA PHE A 117 -1.11 -8.32 1.06
C PHE A 117 -2.41 -8.66 1.78
N LEU A 118 -3.51 -8.11 1.28
CA LEU A 118 -4.84 -8.16 1.88
C LEU A 118 -5.79 -8.92 0.96
N PRO A 119 -6.96 -9.37 1.42
CA PRO A 119 -7.87 -10.17 0.59
C PRO A 119 -8.36 -9.47 -0.69
N ASP A 120 -8.39 -8.13 -0.72
CA ASP A 120 -8.80 -7.33 -1.87
C ASP A 120 -7.65 -7.04 -2.87
N LEU A 121 -6.56 -7.79 -2.81
CA LEU A 121 -5.34 -7.53 -3.58
C LEU A 121 -5.58 -7.51 -5.11
N SER A 122 -6.47 -8.37 -5.63
CA SER A 122 -6.84 -8.39 -7.06
C SER A 122 -7.46 -7.08 -7.58
N GLU A 123 -7.91 -6.18 -6.71
CA GLU A 123 -8.35 -4.82 -7.11
C GLU A 123 -7.22 -4.02 -7.76
N LEU A 124 -5.95 -4.41 -7.58
CA LEU A 124 -4.86 -3.79 -8.31
C LEU A 124 -4.94 -4.06 -9.82
N VAL A 125 -5.55 -5.19 -10.23
CA VAL A 125 -5.78 -5.57 -11.62
C VAL A 125 -7.18 -5.15 -12.08
N PHE A 126 -8.22 -5.55 -11.35
CA PHE A 126 -9.62 -5.38 -11.77
C PHE A 126 -10.27 -4.09 -11.28
N GLY A 127 -9.68 -3.46 -10.28
CA GLY A 127 -10.23 -2.28 -9.64
C GLY A 127 -9.99 -0.97 -10.41
N PRO A 128 -10.48 0.14 -9.86
CA PRO A 128 -10.42 1.43 -10.53
C PRO A 128 -8.98 1.98 -10.57
N PRO A 129 -8.66 2.88 -11.53
CA PRO A 129 -7.34 3.50 -11.68
C PRO A 129 -6.76 4.13 -10.39
N ARG A 130 -7.62 4.54 -9.46
CA ARG A 130 -7.22 5.09 -8.16
C ARG A 130 -6.39 4.08 -7.34
N VAL A 131 -6.70 2.79 -7.41
CA VAL A 131 -5.98 1.73 -6.70
C VAL A 131 -4.55 1.65 -7.22
N ARG A 132 -4.39 1.55 -8.55
CA ARG A 132 -3.07 1.52 -9.21
C ARG A 132 -2.27 2.80 -8.99
N ARG A 133 -2.88 3.98 -9.10
CA ARG A 133 -2.21 5.24 -8.75
C ARG A 133 -1.74 5.26 -7.29
N SER A 134 -2.56 4.76 -6.35
CA SER A 134 -2.18 4.68 -4.94
C SER A 134 -1.02 3.71 -4.71
N TRP A 135 -1.02 2.58 -5.42
CA TRP A 135 0.06 1.61 -5.43
C TRP A 135 1.37 2.23 -5.92
N LEU A 136 1.36 2.89 -7.09
CA LEU A 136 2.55 3.55 -7.63
C LEU A 136 3.03 4.69 -6.73
N ASN A 137 2.11 5.54 -6.24
CA ASN A 137 2.46 6.63 -5.34
C ASN A 137 3.16 6.14 -4.06
N TRP A 138 2.82 4.95 -3.57
CA TRP A 138 3.45 4.39 -2.37
C TRP A 138 4.94 4.10 -2.60
N SER A 139 5.31 3.45 -3.70
CA SER A 139 6.72 3.15 -3.98
C SER A 139 7.49 4.40 -4.40
N VAL A 140 6.85 5.35 -5.08
CA VAL A 140 7.46 6.65 -5.38
C VAL A 140 7.71 7.45 -4.09
N PHE A 141 6.79 7.42 -3.13
CA PHE A 141 6.94 8.09 -1.83
C PHE A 141 8.21 7.64 -1.09
N HIS A 142 8.51 6.34 -1.11
CA HIS A 142 9.68 5.78 -0.42
C HIS A 142 10.98 5.86 -1.21
N SER A 143 10.92 6.12 -2.52
CA SER A 143 12.11 6.16 -3.38
C SER A 143 12.49 7.58 -3.81
N ASN A 144 11.61 8.57 -3.65
CA ASN A 144 11.85 9.95 -4.05
C ASN A 144 11.39 10.94 -2.96
N ASN A 145 12.36 11.51 -2.25
CA ASN A 145 12.11 12.44 -1.15
C ASN A 145 11.33 13.71 -1.54
N ARG A 146 11.38 14.12 -2.82
CA ARG A 146 10.65 15.31 -3.31
C ARG A 146 9.19 15.02 -3.63
N PHE A 147 8.82 13.76 -3.82
CA PHE A 147 7.52 13.39 -4.38
C PHE A 147 6.35 13.93 -3.56
N MET A 148 6.41 13.88 -2.23
CA MET A 148 5.30 14.32 -1.39
C MET A 148 5.01 15.81 -1.52
N ASP A 149 6.05 16.64 -1.57
CA ASP A 149 5.88 18.08 -1.66
C ASP A 149 5.35 18.48 -3.03
N VAL A 150 5.85 17.84 -4.08
CA VAL A 150 5.37 18.03 -5.46
C VAL A 150 3.91 17.55 -5.57
N HIS A 151 3.59 16.36 -5.06
CA HIS A 151 2.24 15.80 -5.13
C HIS A 151 1.23 16.61 -4.32
N ARG A 152 1.58 17.07 -3.10
CA ARG A 152 0.74 17.98 -2.31
C ARG A 152 0.50 19.30 -3.02
N SER A 153 1.54 19.86 -3.63
CA SER A 153 1.44 21.10 -4.43
C SER A 153 0.49 20.90 -5.61
N LEU A 154 0.62 19.80 -6.34
CA LEU A 154 -0.28 19.44 -7.43
C LEU A 154 -1.74 19.36 -6.95
N LEU A 155 -2.01 18.68 -5.85
CA LEU A 155 -3.38 18.54 -5.31
C LEU A 155 -3.97 19.90 -4.89
N ARG A 156 -3.18 20.78 -4.27
CA ARG A 156 -3.63 22.15 -3.93
C ARG A 156 -3.94 22.95 -5.19
N LEU A 157 -3.06 22.91 -6.19
CA LEU A 157 -3.26 23.63 -7.46
C LEU A 157 -4.49 23.10 -8.21
N LEU A 158 -4.70 21.79 -8.24
CA LEU A 158 -5.90 21.17 -8.80
C LEU A 158 -7.16 21.66 -8.10
N GLN A 159 -7.14 21.75 -6.77
CA GLN A 159 -8.26 22.29 -5.98
C GLN A 159 -8.52 23.76 -6.30
N GLN A 160 -7.48 24.61 -6.35
CA GLN A 160 -7.63 26.03 -6.68
C GLN A 160 -8.14 26.23 -8.10
N ARG A 161 -7.60 25.47 -9.07
CA ARG A 161 -8.08 25.46 -10.45
C ARG A 161 -9.55 25.06 -10.54
N ASN A 162 -9.96 23.99 -9.86
CA ASN A 162 -11.38 23.57 -9.83
C ASN A 162 -12.29 24.65 -9.22
N LYS A 163 -11.87 25.31 -8.14
CA LYS A 163 -12.61 26.45 -7.57
C LYS A 163 -12.72 27.61 -8.57
N ALA A 164 -11.65 27.92 -9.30
CA ALA A 164 -11.67 28.97 -10.32
C ALA A 164 -12.61 28.62 -11.50
N ILE A 165 -12.65 27.36 -11.93
CA ILE A 165 -13.60 26.86 -12.95
C ILE A 165 -15.04 27.09 -12.48
N GLN A 166 -15.37 26.63 -11.26
CA GLN A 166 -16.72 26.72 -10.70
C GLN A 166 -17.20 28.17 -10.55
N LYS A 167 -16.29 29.06 -10.14
CA LYS A 167 -16.57 30.50 -9.99
C LYS A 167 -16.49 31.30 -11.28
N ARG A 168 -16.13 30.68 -12.41
CA ARG A 168 -15.83 31.36 -13.68
C ARG A 168 -14.84 32.54 -13.51
N SER A 169 -13.85 32.37 -12.62
CA SER A 169 -12.86 33.41 -12.31
C SER A 169 -11.88 33.63 -13.46
N THR A 170 -11.43 34.88 -13.62
CA THR A 170 -10.35 35.27 -14.53
C THR A 170 -9.00 34.66 -14.15
N ASP A 171 -8.80 34.27 -12.89
CA ASP A 171 -7.55 33.68 -12.40
C ASP A 171 -7.30 32.26 -12.93
N PHE A 172 -8.27 31.66 -13.63
CA PHE A 172 -8.21 30.31 -14.16
C PHE A 172 -6.93 30.03 -14.98
N ASN A 173 -6.46 31.01 -15.76
CA ASN A 173 -5.25 30.85 -16.58
C ASN A 173 -3.99 30.73 -15.70
N VAL A 174 -3.86 31.57 -14.66
CA VAL A 174 -2.74 31.53 -13.70
C VAL A 174 -2.67 30.18 -12.99
N TRP A 175 -3.82 29.68 -12.51
CA TRP A 175 -3.88 28.36 -11.88
C TRP A 175 -3.57 27.23 -12.87
N THR A 176 -3.95 27.38 -14.15
CA THR A 176 -3.67 26.38 -15.19
C THR A 176 -2.18 26.27 -15.46
N GLU A 177 -1.45 27.38 -15.62
CA GLU A 177 0.00 27.34 -15.84
C GLU A 177 0.75 26.68 -14.67
N GLN A 178 0.40 27.05 -13.42
CA GLN A 178 1.01 26.46 -12.24
C GLN A 178 0.68 24.96 -12.12
N PHE A 179 -0.58 24.59 -12.39
CA PHE A 179 -1.02 23.19 -12.41
C PHE A 179 -0.23 22.37 -13.43
N VAL A 180 -0.08 22.87 -14.66
CA VAL A 180 0.67 22.18 -15.73
C VAL A 180 2.12 21.93 -15.31
N LYS A 181 2.81 22.93 -14.77
CA LYS A 181 4.21 22.78 -14.30
C LYS A 181 4.35 21.65 -13.28
N LYS A 182 3.48 21.61 -12.26
CA LYS A 182 3.50 20.54 -11.24
C LYS A 182 2.99 19.20 -11.76
N ALA A 183 2.07 19.21 -12.71
CA ALA A 183 1.54 17.99 -13.31
C ALA A 183 2.62 17.24 -14.11
N ILE A 184 3.40 17.97 -14.89
CA ILE A 184 4.54 17.41 -15.64
C ILE A 184 5.59 16.83 -14.68
N GLU A 185 5.93 17.55 -13.60
CA GLU A 185 6.89 17.07 -12.59
C GLU A 185 6.42 15.76 -11.91
N VAL A 186 5.15 15.67 -11.51
CA VAL A 186 4.59 14.43 -10.93
C VAL A 186 4.59 13.27 -11.94
N THR A 187 4.22 13.54 -13.19
CA THR A 187 4.19 12.52 -14.23
C THR A 187 5.59 11.98 -14.52
N ALA A 188 6.59 12.85 -14.69
CA ALA A 188 7.97 12.42 -14.93
C ALA A 188 8.49 11.52 -13.79
N ILE A 189 8.28 11.92 -12.52
CA ILE A 189 8.69 11.12 -11.37
C ILE A 189 8.03 9.72 -11.38
N ARG A 190 6.73 9.66 -11.67
CA ARG A 190 5.98 8.39 -11.71
C ARG A 190 6.41 7.49 -12.86
N GLU A 191 6.59 8.06 -14.03
CA GLU A 191 6.94 7.32 -15.25
C GLU A 191 8.35 6.73 -15.14
N THR A 192 9.34 7.54 -14.74
CA THR A 192 10.71 7.05 -14.49
C THR A 192 10.72 5.95 -13.43
N HIS A 193 9.95 6.10 -12.35
CA HIS A 193 9.85 5.07 -11.33
C HIS A 193 9.20 3.78 -11.88
N LEU A 194 8.10 3.89 -12.64
CA LEU A 194 7.42 2.72 -13.20
C LEU A 194 8.31 1.96 -14.19
N GLN A 195 9.09 2.67 -15.02
CA GLN A 195 10.04 2.06 -15.95
C GLN A 195 11.08 1.22 -15.19
N GLY A 196 11.66 1.76 -14.12
CA GLY A 196 12.60 1.03 -13.26
C GLY A 196 11.93 -0.16 -12.55
N LEU A 197 10.71 0.02 -12.05
CA LEU A 197 9.93 -1.03 -11.38
C LEU A 197 9.54 -2.16 -12.34
N ASN A 198 9.29 -1.87 -13.61
CA ASN A 198 8.89 -2.87 -14.61
C ASN A 198 9.95 -3.97 -14.76
N VAL A 199 11.24 -3.64 -14.64
CA VAL A 199 12.33 -4.64 -14.67
C VAL A 199 12.18 -5.66 -13.53
N PHE A 200 11.86 -5.21 -12.33
CA PHE A 200 11.61 -6.09 -11.18
C PHE A 200 10.33 -6.88 -11.33
N PHE A 201 9.29 -6.25 -11.88
CA PHE A 201 8.03 -6.91 -12.17
C PHE A 201 8.21 -8.09 -13.13
N GLN A 202 8.93 -7.91 -14.25
CA GLN A 202 9.22 -9.00 -15.19
C GLN A 202 9.97 -10.15 -14.51
N LYS A 203 11.05 -9.86 -13.77
CA LYS A 203 11.81 -10.88 -13.03
C LYS A 203 10.94 -11.63 -12.01
N THR A 204 10.07 -10.91 -11.32
CA THR A 204 9.15 -11.48 -10.33
C THR A 204 8.12 -12.38 -10.99
N MET A 205 7.50 -11.94 -12.08
CA MET A 205 6.53 -12.73 -12.85
C MET A 205 7.14 -14.02 -13.38
N ALA A 206 8.34 -13.96 -13.96
CA ALA A 206 9.04 -15.14 -14.48
C ALA A 206 9.27 -16.24 -13.42
N LEU A 207 9.41 -15.85 -12.15
CA LEU A 207 9.61 -16.79 -11.04
C LEU A 207 8.30 -17.21 -10.37
N LEU A 208 7.33 -16.31 -10.27
CA LEU A 208 6.06 -16.56 -9.57
C LEU A 208 5.06 -17.30 -10.47
N ALA A 209 4.90 -16.84 -11.71
CA ALA A 209 3.94 -17.32 -12.71
C ALA A 209 4.52 -17.21 -14.13
N PRO A 210 5.48 -18.07 -14.50
CA PRO A 210 6.14 -18.06 -15.81
C PRO A 210 5.18 -18.24 -16.99
N GLU A 211 3.99 -18.79 -16.76
CA GLU A 211 2.93 -18.95 -17.75
C GLU A 211 2.21 -17.63 -18.11
N LEU A 212 2.44 -16.56 -17.34
CA LEU A 212 1.84 -15.25 -17.56
C LEU A 212 2.89 -14.22 -18.02
N ASN A 213 2.70 -13.67 -19.22
CA ASN A 213 3.52 -12.57 -19.74
C ASN A 213 2.72 -11.27 -19.70
N LEU A 214 3.21 -10.27 -18.93
CA LEU A 214 2.53 -8.99 -18.77
C LEU A 214 3.49 -7.82 -18.83
N THR A 215 3.05 -6.71 -19.42
CA THR A 215 3.77 -5.42 -19.41
C THR A 215 2.98 -4.34 -18.70
N LEU A 216 3.72 -3.42 -18.06
CA LEU A 216 3.16 -2.24 -17.40
C LEU A 216 3.37 -1.00 -18.27
N HIS A 217 2.30 -0.26 -18.52
CA HIS A 217 2.35 1.00 -19.27
C HIS A 217 1.76 2.14 -18.44
N TYR A 218 2.46 3.27 -18.40
CA TYR A 218 1.95 4.47 -17.75
C TYR A 218 1.10 5.27 -18.73
N GLU A 219 -0.17 5.47 -18.40
CA GLU A 219 -1.03 6.45 -19.08
C GLU A 219 -1.07 7.72 -18.22
N CYS A 220 -0.51 8.83 -18.71
CA CYS A 220 -0.36 10.05 -17.93
C CYS A 220 -1.69 10.79 -17.64
N GLY A 221 -2.78 10.43 -18.33
CA GLY A 221 -4.12 11.00 -18.14
C GLY A 221 -4.47 12.14 -19.11
N TRP A 222 -3.71 12.28 -20.20
CA TRP A 222 -4.01 13.10 -21.37
C TRP A 222 -3.35 12.45 -22.61
N SER A 223 -3.80 12.80 -23.82
CA SER A 223 -3.38 12.15 -25.07
C SER A 223 -2.33 12.95 -25.87
N GLU A 224 -2.23 14.24 -25.60
CA GLU A 224 -1.43 15.19 -26.35
C GLU A 224 0.00 15.27 -25.83
N ASN A 225 0.94 15.64 -26.70
CA ASN A 225 2.34 15.89 -26.29
C ASN A 225 2.45 17.02 -25.24
N SER A 226 1.47 17.94 -25.22
CA SER A 226 1.42 19.08 -24.30
C SER A 226 0.13 19.07 -23.49
N LEU A 227 0.26 18.94 -22.17
CA LEU A 227 -0.87 19.06 -21.25
C LEU A 227 -1.53 20.44 -21.32
N LEU A 228 -0.77 21.50 -21.57
CA LEU A 228 -1.30 22.86 -21.68
C LEU A 228 -2.27 22.98 -22.88
N GLU A 229 -1.84 22.50 -24.05
CA GLU A 229 -2.67 22.51 -25.25
C GLU A 229 -3.93 21.66 -25.09
N ALA A 230 -3.79 20.49 -24.47
CA ALA A 230 -4.91 19.61 -24.14
C ALA A 230 -5.96 20.32 -23.27
N LEU A 231 -5.50 20.99 -22.20
CA LEU A 231 -6.37 21.76 -21.30
C LEU A 231 -7.00 22.98 -21.98
N GLN A 232 -6.28 23.65 -22.89
CA GLN A 232 -6.84 24.76 -23.66
C GLN A 232 -7.97 24.31 -24.58
N ARG A 233 -7.81 23.16 -25.26
CA ARG A 233 -8.87 22.56 -26.09
C ARG A 233 -10.05 22.07 -25.27
N ASP A 234 -9.81 21.52 -24.08
CA ASP A 234 -10.87 20.96 -23.22
C ASP A 234 -11.55 22.00 -22.33
N LYS A 235 -11.10 23.27 -22.35
CA LYS A 235 -11.55 24.37 -21.49
C LYS A 235 -13.07 24.51 -21.42
N VAL A 236 -13.76 24.51 -22.56
CA VAL A 236 -15.23 24.67 -22.62
C VAL A 236 -15.93 23.50 -21.91
N ARG A 237 -15.41 22.28 -22.07
CA ARG A 237 -15.97 21.10 -21.41
C ARG A 237 -15.70 21.12 -19.91
N GLU A 238 -14.50 21.50 -19.48
CA GLU A 238 -14.17 21.66 -18.06
C GLU A 238 -15.04 22.72 -17.37
N GLN A 239 -15.29 23.86 -18.03
CA GLN A 239 -16.19 24.90 -17.55
C GLN A 239 -17.64 24.41 -17.43
N LYS A 240 -18.11 23.59 -18.38
CA LYS A 240 -19.45 23.01 -18.33
C LYS A 240 -19.63 22.04 -17.15
N ILE A 241 -18.62 21.22 -16.85
CA ILE A 241 -18.72 20.19 -15.79
C ILE A 241 -18.16 20.63 -14.42
N GLY A 242 -17.57 21.81 -14.33
CA GLY A 242 -17.10 22.39 -13.07
C GLY A 242 -15.83 21.78 -12.48
N HIS A 243 -15.04 21.02 -13.25
CA HIS A 243 -13.80 20.43 -12.75
C HIS A 243 -12.79 20.07 -13.84
N THR A 244 -11.53 19.94 -13.43
CA THR A 244 -10.38 19.58 -14.28
C THR A 244 -10.49 18.14 -14.78
N ARG A 245 -10.44 17.95 -16.09
CA ARG A 245 -10.62 16.65 -16.74
C ARG A 245 -9.31 15.95 -17.09
N LEU A 246 -8.23 16.69 -17.34
CA LEU A 246 -6.97 16.13 -17.84
C LEU A 246 -5.83 16.36 -16.85
N GLY A 247 -4.94 15.38 -16.73
CA GLY A 247 -3.74 15.46 -15.89
C GLY A 247 -3.49 14.23 -15.01
N PRO A 248 -2.46 14.27 -14.13
CA PRO A 248 -1.97 13.09 -13.40
C PRO A 248 -2.96 12.52 -12.36
N HIS A 249 -4.04 13.23 -12.05
CA HIS A 249 -5.15 12.72 -11.23
C HIS A 249 -6.04 11.73 -12.01
N ARG A 250 -5.97 11.75 -13.35
CA ARG A 250 -6.60 10.77 -14.25
C ARG A 250 -5.67 9.67 -14.74
N ALA A 251 -4.37 9.78 -14.47
CA ALA A 251 -3.38 8.79 -14.88
C ALA A 251 -3.75 7.36 -14.49
N ASP A 252 -3.28 6.38 -15.25
CA ASP A 252 -3.47 4.97 -14.94
C ASP A 252 -2.19 4.17 -15.21
N ILE A 253 -2.10 2.99 -14.61
CA ILE A 253 -1.10 1.99 -14.96
C ILE A 253 -1.85 0.87 -15.68
N ARG A 254 -1.62 0.71 -16.98
CA ARG A 254 -2.22 -0.37 -17.76
C ARG A 254 -1.38 -1.62 -17.63
N LEU A 255 -2.07 -2.72 -17.37
CA LEU A 255 -1.52 -4.06 -17.45
C LEU A 255 -1.99 -4.68 -18.76
N GLN A 256 -1.04 -5.00 -19.63
CA GLN A 256 -1.29 -5.68 -20.89
C GLN A 256 -0.78 -7.11 -20.79
N VAL A 257 -1.58 -8.07 -21.27
CA VAL A 257 -1.17 -9.47 -21.40
C VAL A 257 -0.59 -9.62 -22.79
N ASN A 258 0.56 -10.28 -22.87
CA ASN A 258 1.26 -10.54 -24.11
C ASN A 258 1.32 -12.05 -24.37
N ASP A 259 1.49 -12.43 -25.63
CA ASP A 259 1.77 -13.82 -25.99
C ASP A 259 3.27 -14.17 -25.78
N ALA A 260 3.68 -15.36 -26.22
CA ALA A 260 5.06 -15.81 -26.13
C ALA A 260 6.02 -15.04 -27.06
N ASN A 261 5.50 -14.42 -28.13
CA ASN A 261 6.27 -13.63 -29.09
C ASN A 261 6.35 -12.14 -28.69
N GLY A 262 5.63 -11.74 -27.64
CA GLY A 262 5.56 -10.36 -27.17
C GLY A 262 4.44 -9.52 -27.80
N GLU A 263 3.53 -10.13 -28.55
CA GLU A 263 2.36 -9.45 -29.12
C GLU A 263 1.30 -9.21 -28.04
N VAL A 264 0.68 -8.03 -28.06
CA VAL A 264 -0.33 -7.64 -27.07
C VAL A 264 -1.65 -8.37 -27.36
N LEU A 265 -2.04 -9.28 -26.47
CA LEU A 265 -3.33 -9.99 -26.51
C LEU A 265 -4.48 -9.11 -26.00
N GLY A 266 -4.18 -8.17 -25.09
CA GLY A 266 -5.15 -7.19 -24.61
C GLY A 266 -4.99 -6.84 -23.14
N PRO A 267 -5.96 -6.09 -22.55
CA PRO A 267 -5.87 -5.65 -21.17
C PRO A 267 -6.10 -6.79 -20.17
N ALA A 268 -5.26 -6.88 -19.14
CA ALA A 268 -5.32 -7.93 -18.12
C ALA A 268 -6.70 -8.04 -17.44
N LEU A 269 -7.40 -6.91 -17.25
CA LEU A 269 -8.72 -6.88 -16.63
C LEU A 269 -9.80 -7.68 -17.40
N ARG A 270 -9.58 -7.94 -18.70
CA ARG A 270 -10.52 -8.72 -19.54
C ARG A 270 -10.09 -10.17 -19.75
N ILE A 271 -8.79 -10.44 -19.64
CA ILE A 271 -8.19 -11.73 -20.02
C ILE A 271 -7.96 -12.62 -18.79
N LEU A 272 -7.51 -12.05 -17.68
CA LEU A 272 -7.09 -12.84 -16.53
C LEU A 272 -8.29 -13.32 -15.69
N SER A 273 -8.18 -14.54 -15.19
CA SER A 273 -9.06 -15.02 -14.11
C SER A 273 -8.78 -14.29 -12.79
N ARG A 274 -9.69 -14.38 -11.81
CA ARG A 274 -9.48 -13.77 -10.48
C ARG A 274 -8.21 -14.28 -9.79
N GLY A 275 -7.93 -15.59 -9.86
CA GLY A 275 -6.72 -16.19 -9.31
C GLY A 275 -5.45 -15.67 -9.97
N GLN A 276 -5.44 -15.58 -11.31
CA GLN A 276 -4.32 -14.97 -12.04
C GLN A 276 -4.14 -13.49 -11.70
N GLY A 277 -5.25 -12.75 -11.51
CA GLY A 277 -5.21 -11.36 -11.05
C GLY A 277 -4.61 -11.20 -9.65
N ASN A 278 -4.92 -12.11 -8.70
CA ASN A 278 -4.26 -12.16 -7.40
C ASN A 278 -2.75 -12.39 -7.55
N THR A 279 -2.36 -13.35 -8.40
CA THR A 279 -0.94 -13.65 -8.69
C THR A 279 -0.19 -12.44 -9.25
N VAL A 280 -0.76 -11.76 -10.25
CA VAL A 280 -0.18 -10.55 -10.83
C VAL A 280 -0.09 -9.43 -9.80
N ALA A 281 -1.12 -9.25 -8.98
CA ALA A 281 -1.11 -8.23 -7.94
C ALA A 281 -0.08 -8.52 -6.83
N CYS A 282 0.13 -9.80 -6.47
CA CYS A 282 1.24 -10.21 -5.61
C CYS A 282 2.59 -9.88 -6.24
N ALA A 283 2.80 -10.22 -7.52
CA ALA A 283 4.04 -9.93 -8.23
C ALA A 283 4.32 -8.42 -8.27
N LEU A 284 3.32 -7.58 -8.49
CA LEU A 284 3.45 -6.12 -8.44
C LEU A 284 3.95 -5.62 -7.08
N LYS A 285 3.46 -6.21 -5.98
CA LYS A 285 3.89 -5.81 -4.62
C LYS A 285 5.26 -6.36 -4.26
N LEU A 286 5.58 -7.59 -4.65
CA LEU A 286 6.91 -8.18 -4.49
C LEU A 286 7.96 -7.39 -5.27
N ALA A 287 7.63 -6.99 -6.50
CA ALA A 287 8.50 -6.12 -7.31
C ALA A 287 8.77 -4.78 -6.62
N GLN A 288 7.77 -4.18 -5.96
CA GLN A 288 8.00 -2.95 -5.17
C GLN A 288 8.95 -3.17 -4.00
N LEU A 289 8.81 -4.29 -3.28
CA LEU A 289 9.70 -4.63 -2.16
C LEU A 289 11.14 -4.76 -2.64
N GLU A 290 11.36 -5.50 -3.72
CA GLU A 290 12.70 -5.72 -4.28
C GLU A 290 13.30 -4.42 -4.85
N HIS A 291 12.50 -3.64 -5.57
CA HIS A 291 12.94 -2.35 -6.13
C HIS A 291 13.34 -1.32 -5.06
N LEU A 292 12.64 -1.34 -3.91
CA LEU A 292 12.95 -0.50 -2.76
C LEU A 292 14.16 -1.03 -1.98
N ARG A 293 14.32 -2.35 -1.87
CA ARG A 293 15.49 -2.99 -1.27
C ARG A 293 16.78 -2.58 -1.96
N GLU A 294 16.82 -2.59 -3.30
CA GLU A 294 18.01 -2.13 -4.05
C GLU A 294 18.34 -0.65 -3.78
N ARG A 295 17.39 0.14 -3.28
CA ARG A 295 17.58 1.54 -2.86
C ARG A 295 17.88 1.68 -1.36
N GLY A 296 18.14 0.57 -0.67
CA GLY A 296 18.43 0.55 0.76
C GLY A 296 17.20 0.72 1.67
N VAL A 297 15.99 0.60 1.13
CA VAL A 297 14.75 0.75 1.90
C VAL A 297 14.22 -0.62 2.30
N GLN A 298 14.34 -0.95 3.58
CA GLN A 298 13.71 -2.13 4.18
C GLN A 298 12.24 -1.86 4.53
N CYS A 299 11.38 -2.81 4.20
CA CYS A 299 9.94 -2.72 4.45
C CYS A 299 9.48 -3.69 5.55
N VAL A 300 8.38 -3.33 6.21
CA VAL A 300 7.51 -4.27 6.92
C VAL A 300 6.46 -4.77 5.94
N VAL A 301 6.15 -6.05 6.01
CA VAL A 301 5.09 -6.68 5.20
C VAL A 301 4.00 -7.20 6.11
N LEU A 302 2.76 -6.79 5.85
CA LEU A 302 1.57 -7.35 6.48
C LEU A 302 0.90 -8.31 5.50
N LEU A 303 0.75 -9.57 5.89
CA LEU A 303 0.13 -10.60 5.09
C LEU A 303 -1.11 -11.13 5.82
N ASP A 304 -2.29 -10.70 5.38
CA ASP A 304 -3.56 -11.16 5.94
C ASP A 304 -3.98 -12.46 5.26
N ASP A 305 -4.25 -13.47 6.07
CA ASP A 305 -4.64 -14.82 5.64
C ASP A 305 -3.73 -15.45 4.57
N ALA A 306 -2.45 -15.58 4.90
CA ALA A 306 -1.33 -15.97 4.03
C ALA A 306 -1.51 -17.24 3.20
N THR A 307 -2.47 -18.10 3.53
CA THR A 307 -2.60 -19.46 3.01
C THR A 307 -3.99 -19.81 2.47
N ALA A 308 -5.00 -18.95 2.63
CA ALA A 308 -6.37 -19.36 2.35
C ALA A 308 -6.67 -19.58 0.86
N GLU A 309 -5.94 -18.91 -0.04
CA GLU A 309 -6.24 -18.89 -1.47
C GLU A 309 -5.11 -19.44 -2.38
N MET A 310 -4.05 -20.01 -1.79
CA MET A 310 -2.83 -20.36 -2.53
C MET A 310 -2.55 -21.87 -2.50
N ASP A 311 -2.15 -22.42 -3.65
CA ASP A 311 -1.57 -23.76 -3.70
C ASP A 311 -0.14 -23.77 -3.11
N GLU A 312 0.38 -24.96 -2.83
CA GLU A 312 1.71 -25.14 -2.19
C GLU A 312 2.85 -24.62 -3.08
N ASN A 313 2.77 -24.84 -4.39
CA ASN A 313 3.81 -24.42 -5.33
C ASN A 313 3.91 -22.89 -5.39
N TYR A 314 2.76 -22.22 -5.47
CA TYR A 314 2.68 -20.77 -5.42
C TYR A 314 3.22 -20.23 -4.10
N THR A 315 2.76 -20.79 -2.97
CA THR A 315 3.19 -20.38 -1.63
C THR A 315 4.71 -20.48 -1.49
N ARG A 316 5.31 -21.57 -1.98
CA ARG A 316 6.75 -21.76 -2.00
C ARG A 316 7.47 -20.71 -2.86
N ARG A 317 6.97 -20.41 -4.07
CA ARG A 317 7.55 -19.37 -4.94
C ARG A 317 7.45 -17.98 -4.31
N PHE A 318 6.31 -17.67 -3.70
CA PHE A 318 6.10 -16.42 -2.95
C PHE A 318 7.14 -16.26 -1.84
N PHE A 319 7.31 -17.26 -0.97
CA PHE A 319 8.28 -17.18 0.11
C PHE A 319 9.74 -17.11 -0.39
N LYS A 320 10.06 -17.82 -1.48
CA LYS A 320 11.37 -17.69 -2.15
C LYS A 320 11.67 -16.30 -2.68
N LEU A 321 10.64 -15.53 -3.07
CA LEU A 321 10.79 -14.16 -3.56
C LEU A 321 10.82 -13.14 -2.43
N ILE A 322 9.98 -13.29 -1.40
CA ILE A 322 9.84 -12.28 -0.35
C ILE A 322 10.94 -12.37 0.71
N ILE A 323 11.41 -13.56 1.09
CA ILE A 323 12.41 -13.72 2.15
C ILE A 323 13.74 -13.02 1.81
N PRO A 324 14.30 -13.16 0.60
CA PRO A 324 15.51 -12.43 0.20
C PRO A 324 15.37 -10.90 0.22
N THR A 325 14.15 -10.37 0.27
CA THR A 325 13.96 -8.93 0.36
C THR A 325 14.49 -8.35 1.68
N GLY A 326 14.68 -9.20 2.70
CA GLY A 326 15.06 -8.79 4.05
C GLY A 326 13.97 -8.02 4.77
N SER A 327 12.72 -8.09 4.29
CA SER A 327 11.57 -7.46 4.93
C SER A 327 11.18 -8.20 6.20
N GLN A 328 10.72 -7.46 7.21
CA GLN A 328 10.06 -8.07 8.37
C GLN A 328 8.63 -8.44 7.98
N ILE A 329 8.26 -9.71 8.06
CA ILE A 329 6.95 -10.21 7.65
C ILE A 329 6.11 -10.49 8.89
N ILE A 330 4.88 -9.98 8.89
CA ILE A 330 3.86 -10.23 9.90
C ILE A 330 2.68 -10.83 9.16
N ALA A 331 2.53 -12.15 9.28
CA ALA A 331 1.53 -12.91 8.58
C ALA A 331 0.49 -13.44 9.56
N THR A 332 -0.76 -13.49 9.12
CA THR A 332 -1.83 -14.17 9.84
C THR A 332 -2.25 -15.41 9.09
N GLY A 333 -2.71 -16.40 9.84
CA GLY A 333 -3.25 -17.63 9.28
C GLY A 333 -4.12 -18.35 10.30
N THR A 334 -4.93 -19.30 9.83
CA THR A 334 -5.56 -20.28 10.73
C THR A 334 -4.50 -21.25 11.27
N LYS A 335 -4.87 -22.20 12.14
CA LYS A 335 -3.94 -23.13 12.80
C LYS A 335 -3.10 -24.04 11.85
N ASN A 336 -3.17 -23.85 10.52
CA ASN A 336 -2.31 -24.47 9.51
C ASN A 336 -0.88 -23.85 9.47
N ALA A 337 -0.26 -23.64 10.63
CA ALA A 337 1.13 -23.20 10.76
C ALA A 337 2.07 -24.08 9.92
N GLU A 338 1.79 -25.38 9.95
CA GLU A 338 2.58 -26.43 9.30
C GLU A 338 2.67 -26.22 7.78
N ARG A 339 1.60 -25.76 7.14
CA ARG A 339 1.62 -25.47 5.69
C ARG A 339 2.52 -24.29 5.36
N ILE A 340 2.51 -23.24 6.17
CA ILE A 340 3.43 -22.11 5.99
C ILE A 340 4.85 -22.60 6.21
N GLN A 341 5.09 -23.24 7.36
CA GLN A 341 6.40 -23.74 7.77
C GLN A 341 7.02 -24.71 6.74
N ALA A 342 6.22 -25.62 6.17
CA ALA A 342 6.66 -26.56 5.14
C ALA A 342 7.12 -25.87 3.84
N ASN A 343 6.60 -24.67 3.55
CA ASN A 343 6.94 -23.92 2.35
C ASN A 343 8.00 -22.84 2.59
N LEU A 344 8.44 -22.65 3.84
CA LEU A 344 9.53 -21.73 4.17
C LEU A 344 10.88 -22.31 3.73
N PRO A 345 11.84 -21.45 3.35
CA PRO A 345 13.24 -21.86 3.26
C PRO A 345 13.74 -22.39 4.62
N SER A 346 14.55 -23.45 4.60
CA SER A 346 15.05 -24.11 5.82
C SER A 346 15.86 -23.20 6.76
N SER A 347 16.33 -22.05 6.27
CA SER A 347 17.05 -21.04 7.04
C SER A 347 16.14 -20.10 7.84
N VAL A 348 14.81 -20.22 7.72
CA VAL A 348 13.85 -19.31 8.36
C VAL A 348 13.10 -20.04 9.46
N THR A 349 13.32 -19.61 10.71
CA THR A 349 12.49 -20.01 11.85
C THR A 349 11.51 -18.89 12.17
N PRO A 350 10.19 -19.11 12.05
CA PRO A 350 9.20 -18.10 12.37
C PRO A 350 9.07 -17.90 13.88
N ASN A 351 8.83 -16.66 14.30
CA ASN A 351 8.24 -16.33 15.60
C ASN A 351 6.74 -16.63 15.55
N VAL A 352 6.20 -17.50 16.42
CA VAL A 352 4.81 -17.97 16.32
C VAL A 352 4.00 -17.48 17.50
N ILE A 353 3.08 -16.54 17.27
CA ILE A 353 2.21 -15.99 18.30
C ILE A 353 0.83 -16.65 18.15
N GLN A 354 0.41 -17.42 19.14
CA GLN A 354 -0.92 -18.02 19.18
C GLN A 354 -1.90 -17.05 19.84
N LEU A 355 -3.03 -16.83 19.17
CA LEU A 355 -4.08 -15.91 19.59
C LEU A 355 -5.42 -16.64 19.69
N GLU A 356 -6.11 -16.48 20.82
CA GLU A 356 -7.47 -16.98 21.04
C GLU A 356 -8.30 -15.90 21.74
N GLU A 357 -9.50 -15.63 21.21
CA GLU A 357 -10.44 -14.62 21.76
C GLU A 357 -9.81 -13.25 22.07
N GLY A 358 -8.87 -12.80 21.22
CA GLY A 358 -8.19 -11.52 21.38
C GLY A 358 -7.05 -11.51 22.39
N LYS A 359 -6.64 -12.68 22.91
CA LYS A 359 -5.54 -12.84 23.87
C LYS A 359 -4.40 -13.67 23.31
N ILE A 360 -3.17 -13.33 23.69
CA ILE A 360 -1.99 -14.15 23.37
C ILE A 360 -1.97 -15.35 24.32
N VAL A 361 -2.00 -16.57 23.78
CA VAL A 361 -2.01 -17.81 24.58
C VAL A 361 -0.68 -18.56 24.56
N ALA A 362 0.17 -18.33 23.56
CA ALA A 362 1.53 -18.86 23.47
C ALA A 362 2.40 -18.03 22.50
N VAL A 363 3.72 -18.09 22.67
CA VAL A 363 4.75 -17.44 21.82
C VAL A 363 5.89 -18.41 21.55
#